data_AF-A0A7W0SCG6-F1
#
_entry.id   AF-A0A7W0SCG6-F1
#
_cell.length_a   1.000
_cell.length_b   1.000
_cell.length_c   1.000
_cell.angle_alpha   90.00
_cell.angle_beta   90.00
_cell.angle_gamma   90.00
#
_symmetry.space_group_name_H-M   'P 1'
#
loop_
_entity.id
_entity.type
_entity.pdbx_description
1 polymer ?
#
loop_
_entity_poly.entity_id
_entity_poly.type
_entity_poly.pdbx_seq_one_letter_code
_entity_poly.pdbx_strand_id
1 'polypeptide(L)'
;MSEHANYNSASRAHRVLLIFLCLYFPAISAMGQVGTNEVIPLEPGAPVTRELNGGQSEAFAIQLDSGQFLRLAVEQIGIDVTLNLLDPADRLVVYLDGPNGRFGPEDIAVMAESSGIYRLEVRSPSATAAAGKYKISIVSLRPPTDADRERVAAESLYVEATMKLQPQRTAVARLAAIEKFQQSLVFFRAAGDVYRQAWIMHTIVLLHAQTGEFRKAFDLANQTLPLFRTVSDALGEASTLNFLGGMSDVLGDPQ
;
A
#
# COMPACT_ATOMS: atom_id res chain seq x y z
N MET A 1 61.48 -68.06 -17.36
CA MET A 1 62.40 -67.18 -18.11
C MET A 1 61.62 -66.57 -19.26
N SER A 2 61.68 -65.24 -19.39
CA SER A 2 61.49 -64.42 -20.60
C SER A 2 60.19 -64.57 -21.41
N GLU A 3 59.58 -63.58 -22.03
CA GLU A 3 59.74 -62.13 -22.17
C GLU A 3 58.61 -61.70 -23.13
N HIS A 4 58.34 -60.40 -23.16
CA HIS A 4 57.42 -59.63 -24.00
C HIS A 4 56.99 -60.17 -25.38
N ALA A 5 55.73 -59.89 -25.76
CA ALA A 5 55.43 -59.29 -27.06
C ALA A 5 54.06 -58.59 -27.07
N ASN A 6 54.09 -57.34 -27.52
CA ASN A 6 52.98 -56.42 -27.75
C ASN A 6 52.50 -56.60 -29.20
N TYR A 7 51.19 -56.67 -29.49
CA TYR A 7 50.70 -56.33 -30.84
C TYR A 7 49.24 -55.86 -30.84
N ASN A 8 49.08 -54.69 -31.44
CA ASN A 8 47.88 -53.91 -31.66
C ASN A 8 47.07 -54.51 -32.82
N SER A 9 45.74 -54.59 -32.75
CA SER A 9 44.90 -54.36 -33.93
C SER A 9 43.46 -54.02 -33.56
N ALA A 10 43.00 -52.89 -34.09
CA ALA A 10 41.66 -52.35 -33.97
C ALA A 10 40.73 -52.96 -35.01
N SER A 11 39.44 -53.15 -34.67
CA SER A 11 38.36 -53.14 -35.67
C SER A 11 36.96 -53.02 -35.06
N ARG A 12 36.24 -51.99 -35.51
CA ARG A 12 34.78 -51.91 -35.78
C ARG A 12 33.81 -51.84 -34.59
N ALA A 13 33.35 -50.63 -34.30
CA ALA A 13 32.09 -50.36 -33.59
C ALA A 13 31.10 -49.65 -34.53
N HIS A 14 29.82 -50.02 -34.38
CA HIS A 14 28.73 -49.86 -35.34
C HIS A 14 28.12 -48.44 -35.35
N ARG A 15 27.71 -47.97 -36.53
CA ARG A 15 26.85 -46.79 -36.71
C ARG A 15 25.38 -47.21 -36.53
N VAL A 16 24.70 -46.67 -35.52
CA VAL A 16 23.24 -46.75 -35.35
C VAL A 16 22.65 -45.40 -35.74
N LEU A 17 21.77 -45.43 -36.75
CA LEU A 17 21.01 -44.31 -37.29
C LEU A 17 19.65 -44.27 -36.55
N LEU A 18 19.41 -43.25 -35.71
CA LEU A 18 18.14 -43.01 -35.05
C LEU A 18 17.41 -41.85 -35.74
N ILE A 19 16.27 -42.16 -36.36
CA ILE A 19 15.35 -41.23 -37.01
C ILE A 19 14.44 -40.64 -35.92
N PHE A 20 14.52 -39.33 -35.68
CA PHE A 20 13.59 -38.61 -34.81
C PHE A 20 12.35 -38.17 -35.62
N LEU A 21 11.21 -38.76 -35.29
CA LEU A 21 9.89 -38.38 -35.79
C LEU A 21 9.39 -37.16 -34.98
N CYS A 22 9.46 -35.96 -35.56
CA CYS A 22 8.90 -34.74 -34.97
C CYS A 22 7.37 -34.72 -35.14
N LEU A 23 6.64 -34.99 -34.05
CA LEU A 23 5.19 -34.72 -33.96
C LEU A 23 4.97 -33.23 -33.67
N TYR A 24 4.24 -32.57 -34.56
CA TYR A 24 3.89 -31.16 -34.50
C TYR A 24 2.70 -30.95 -33.56
N PHE A 25 2.94 -30.37 -32.38
CA PHE A 25 1.86 -29.88 -31.49
C PHE A 25 1.68 -28.37 -31.73
N PRO A 26 0.48 -27.89 -32.13
CA PRO A 26 0.22 -26.47 -32.15
C PRO A 26 0.09 -25.96 -30.69
N ALA A 27 1.06 -25.17 -30.25
CA ALA A 27 0.97 -24.42 -29.01
C ALA A 27 -0.04 -23.27 -29.20
N ILE A 28 -1.27 -23.46 -28.72
CA ILE A 28 -2.16 -22.34 -28.40
C ILE A 28 -1.73 -21.85 -27.02
N SER A 29 -0.74 -20.96 -26.98
CA SER A 29 -0.42 -20.20 -25.78
C SER A 29 -1.20 -18.89 -25.83
N ALA A 30 -2.26 -18.83 -25.04
CA ALA A 30 -2.88 -17.57 -24.67
C ALA A 30 -1.84 -16.74 -23.89
N MET A 31 -1.30 -15.70 -24.52
CA MET A 31 -0.49 -14.68 -23.86
C MET A 31 -1.38 -13.82 -22.97
N GLY A 32 -1.68 -14.30 -21.77
CA GLY A 32 -1.76 -13.41 -20.63
C GLY A 32 -0.32 -12.97 -20.33
N GLN A 33 -0.03 -11.68 -20.46
CA GLN A 33 1.25 -11.15 -20.01
C GLN A 33 1.38 -11.37 -18.51
N VAL A 34 2.12 -12.42 -18.14
CA VAL A 34 2.73 -12.49 -16.81
C VAL A 34 3.77 -11.40 -16.81
N GLY A 35 3.45 -10.26 -16.19
CA GLY A 35 4.40 -9.19 -15.96
C GLY A 35 5.65 -9.78 -15.33
N THR A 36 6.81 -9.45 -15.88
CA THR A 36 8.09 -9.79 -15.28
C THR A 36 8.08 -9.32 -13.83
N ASN A 37 8.27 -10.26 -12.90
CA ASN A 37 8.37 -10.03 -11.45
C ASN A 37 9.69 -9.28 -11.13
N GLU A 38 9.94 -8.18 -11.83
CA GLU A 38 11.10 -7.33 -11.61
C GLU A 38 10.85 -6.54 -10.33
N VAL A 39 11.57 -6.92 -9.29
CA VAL A 39 11.48 -6.24 -8.00
C VAL A 39 12.43 -5.05 -8.05
N ILE A 40 11.88 -3.85 -8.08
CA ILE A 40 12.63 -2.61 -8.25
C ILE A 40 13.25 -2.20 -6.90
N PRO A 41 14.58 -2.06 -6.77
CA PRO A 41 15.18 -1.61 -5.52
C PRO A 41 14.79 -0.16 -5.21
N LEU A 42 14.43 0.12 -3.96
CA LEU A 42 14.18 1.47 -3.46
C LEU A 42 15.27 1.90 -2.48
N GLU A 43 15.84 3.07 -2.74
CA GLU A 43 16.91 3.65 -1.93
C GLU A 43 16.46 4.97 -1.26
N PRO A 44 16.89 5.25 -0.02
CA PRO A 44 16.62 6.53 0.63
C PRO A 44 17.09 7.73 -0.20
N GLY A 45 16.27 8.77 -0.29
CA GLY A 45 16.60 10.01 -1.01
C GLY A 45 16.43 9.94 -2.54
N ALA A 46 16.05 8.79 -3.10
CA ALA A 46 15.78 8.60 -4.53
C ALA A 46 14.29 8.26 -4.76
N PRO A 47 13.38 9.26 -4.81
CA PRO A 47 11.98 8.98 -5.09
C PRO A 47 11.80 8.41 -6.50
N VAL A 48 10.89 7.43 -6.63
CA VAL A 48 10.60 6.75 -7.90
C VAL A 48 9.19 7.10 -8.34
N THR A 49 9.06 7.64 -9.55
CA THR A 49 7.76 7.86 -10.21
C THR A 49 7.51 6.78 -11.25
N ARG A 50 6.32 6.19 -11.22
CA ARG A 50 5.91 5.10 -12.11
C ARG A 50 4.55 5.36 -12.72
N GLU A 51 4.34 4.78 -13.89
CA GLU A 51 3.02 4.70 -14.52
C GLU A 51 2.35 3.39 -14.16
N LEU A 52 1.03 3.42 -13.95
CA LEU A 52 0.25 2.25 -13.60
C LEU A 52 -1.07 2.26 -14.37
N ASN A 53 -1.42 1.11 -14.94
CA ASN A 53 -2.70 0.89 -15.59
C ASN A 53 -3.69 0.22 -14.61
N GLY A 54 -4.99 0.30 -14.92
CA GLY A 54 -6.01 -0.39 -14.13
C GLY A 54 -5.72 -1.88 -13.96
N GLY A 55 -5.78 -2.36 -12.70
CA GLY A 55 -5.53 -3.75 -12.33
C GLY A 55 -4.07 -4.18 -12.35
N GLN A 56 -3.16 -3.33 -12.83
CA GLN A 56 -1.72 -3.58 -12.83
C GLN A 56 -1.17 -3.53 -11.40
N SER A 57 -0.10 -4.28 -11.17
CA SER A 57 0.70 -4.22 -9.95
C SER A 57 2.19 -4.18 -10.26
N GLU A 58 2.95 -3.49 -9.43
CA GLU A 58 4.42 -3.45 -9.46
C GLU A 58 4.96 -3.74 -8.05
N ALA A 59 6.18 -4.30 -7.97
CA ALA A 59 6.81 -4.67 -6.71
C ALA A 59 8.17 -4.01 -6.52
N PHE A 60 8.45 -3.61 -5.28
CA PHE A 60 9.66 -2.90 -4.90
C PHE A 60 10.37 -3.61 -3.75
N ALA A 61 11.69 -3.67 -3.79
CA ALA A 61 12.54 -4.26 -2.76
C ALA A 61 13.12 -3.17 -1.86
N ILE A 62 13.05 -3.39 -0.56
CA ILE A 62 13.63 -2.52 0.45
C ILE A 62 14.42 -3.41 1.41
N GLN A 63 15.74 -3.23 1.47
CA GLN A 63 16.58 -3.95 2.43
C GLN A 63 16.43 -3.30 3.81
N LEU A 64 16.02 -4.09 4.82
CA LEU A 64 15.91 -3.64 6.20
C LEU A 64 16.74 -4.54 7.14
N ASP A 65 17.26 -3.94 8.20
CA ASP A 65 17.81 -4.65 9.35
C ASP A 65 16.73 -4.83 10.42
N SER A 66 16.79 -5.93 11.19
CA SER A 66 15.89 -6.14 12.34
C SER A 66 15.95 -4.97 13.32
N GLY A 67 14.78 -4.47 13.71
CA GLY A 67 14.59 -3.32 14.57
C GLY A 67 14.70 -1.96 13.86
N GLN A 68 15.04 -1.91 12.57
CA GLN A 68 15.15 -0.66 11.82
C GLN A 68 13.77 -0.04 11.56
N PHE A 69 13.71 1.30 11.61
CA PHE A 69 12.51 2.05 11.27
C PHE A 69 12.49 2.39 9.78
N LEU A 70 11.36 2.10 9.14
CA LEU A 70 11.04 2.49 7.77
C LEU A 70 9.80 3.37 7.77
N ARG A 71 9.89 4.53 7.11
CA ARG A 71 8.73 5.32 6.67
C ARG A 71 8.75 5.46 5.15
N LEU A 72 7.67 5.02 4.51
CA LEU A 72 7.40 5.20 3.09
C LEU A 72 6.26 6.20 2.92
N ALA A 73 6.30 6.96 1.83
CA ALA A 73 5.18 7.73 1.33
C ALA A 73 4.95 7.37 -0.15
N VAL A 74 3.71 7.04 -0.50
CA VAL A 74 3.28 6.81 -1.88
C VAL A 74 2.25 7.88 -2.24
N GLU A 75 2.66 8.82 -3.07
CA GLU A 75 1.79 9.88 -3.56
C GLU A 75 1.02 9.40 -4.79
N GLN A 76 -0.30 9.45 -4.70
CA GLN A 76 -1.20 9.07 -5.79
C GLN A 76 -1.37 10.25 -6.77
N ILE A 77 -1.14 9.99 -8.06
CA ILE A 77 -1.16 11.02 -9.11
C ILE A 77 -2.08 10.55 -10.24
N GLY A 78 -3.39 10.69 -10.03
CA GLY A 78 -4.37 10.37 -11.05
C GLY A 78 -4.63 8.87 -11.21
N ILE A 79 -4.21 8.03 -10.28
CA ILE A 79 -4.67 6.64 -10.17
C ILE A 79 -4.76 6.24 -8.71
N ASP A 80 -5.78 5.45 -8.41
CA ASP A 80 -6.01 4.86 -7.09
C ASP A 80 -5.06 3.67 -6.91
N VAL A 81 -4.35 3.60 -5.79
CA VAL A 81 -3.41 2.52 -5.48
C VAL A 81 -3.71 1.92 -4.12
N THR A 82 -3.41 0.62 -3.99
CA THR A 82 -3.32 -0.07 -2.71
C THR A 82 -1.89 -0.55 -2.48
N LEU A 83 -1.51 -0.66 -1.21
CA LEU A 83 -0.17 -1.02 -0.79
C LEU A 83 -0.18 -2.29 0.05
N ASN A 84 0.62 -3.27 -0.34
CA ASN A 84 0.99 -4.40 0.52
C ASN A 84 2.46 -4.28 0.87
N LEU A 85 2.80 -4.18 2.16
CA LEU A 85 4.17 -4.41 2.62
C LEU A 85 4.29 -5.83 3.16
N LEU A 86 5.16 -6.62 2.54
CA LEU A 86 5.47 -7.99 2.91
C LEU A 86 6.86 -8.08 3.54
N ASP A 87 7.00 -8.95 4.54
CA ASP A 87 8.27 -9.26 5.17
C ASP A 87 9.12 -10.24 4.31
N PRO A 88 10.38 -10.53 4.70
CA PRO A 88 11.24 -11.46 3.97
C PRO A 88 10.73 -12.92 3.89
N ALA A 89 9.70 -13.26 4.66
CA ALA A 89 9.02 -14.56 4.64
C ALA A 89 7.67 -14.49 3.89
N ASP A 90 7.44 -13.46 3.08
CA ASP A 90 6.22 -13.20 2.32
C ASP A 90 4.96 -13.03 3.20
N ARG A 91 5.11 -12.67 4.48
CA ARG A 91 3.99 -12.40 5.38
C ARG A 91 3.59 -10.94 5.28
N LEU A 92 2.29 -10.67 5.25
CA LEU A 92 1.73 -9.32 5.23
C LEU A 92 2.01 -8.59 6.54
N VAL A 93 2.77 -7.50 6.44
CA VAL A 93 3.06 -6.56 7.53
C VAL A 93 1.98 -5.49 7.57
N VAL A 94 1.70 -4.86 6.44
CA VAL A 94 0.72 -3.77 6.31
C VAL A 94 -0.04 -3.90 4.99
N TYR A 95 -1.37 -3.74 5.07
CA TYR A 95 -2.24 -3.46 3.93
C TYR A 95 -2.82 -2.05 4.10
N LEU A 96 -2.72 -1.22 3.06
CA LEU A 96 -3.34 0.10 3.02
C LEU A 96 -4.09 0.31 1.70
N ASP A 97 -5.24 0.96 1.86
CA ASP A 97 -6.11 1.47 0.81
C ASP A 97 -6.60 2.83 1.32
N GLY A 98 -5.94 3.90 0.90
CA GLY A 98 -6.12 5.24 1.43
C GLY A 98 -7.51 5.82 1.10
N PRO A 99 -8.10 6.65 1.98
CA PRO A 99 -9.46 7.16 1.77
C PRO A 99 -9.55 8.24 0.67
N ASN A 100 -8.42 8.61 0.07
CA ASN A 100 -8.28 9.77 -0.79
C ASN A 100 -8.47 9.41 -2.28
N GLY A 101 -8.78 8.14 -2.58
CA GLY A 101 -8.82 7.63 -3.95
C GLY A 101 -7.55 8.02 -4.69
N ARG A 102 -7.69 8.61 -5.89
CA ARG A 102 -6.60 8.86 -6.85
C ARG A 102 -5.56 9.94 -6.47
N PHE A 103 -5.62 10.52 -5.27
CA PHE A 103 -4.81 11.70 -4.90
C PHE A 103 -4.28 11.64 -3.46
N GLY A 104 -3.14 12.30 -3.22
CA GLY A 104 -2.57 12.46 -1.88
C GLY A 104 -1.69 11.30 -1.44
N PRO A 105 -0.98 11.44 -0.30
CA PRO A 105 -0.06 10.43 0.19
C PRO A 105 -0.75 9.30 0.95
N GLU A 106 -0.27 8.09 0.71
CA GLU A 106 -0.35 6.96 1.63
C GLU A 106 0.98 6.78 2.34
N ASP A 107 1.02 6.86 3.66
CA ASP A 107 2.24 6.56 4.42
C ASP A 107 2.18 5.18 5.06
N ILE A 108 3.30 4.47 5.00
CA ILE A 108 3.55 3.29 5.80
C ILE A 108 4.67 3.64 6.78
N ALA A 109 4.47 3.32 8.07
CA ALA A 109 5.50 3.40 9.08
C ALA A 109 5.59 2.07 9.82
N VAL A 110 6.75 1.42 9.80
CA VAL A 110 6.96 0.11 10.44
C VAL A 110 8.32 0.03 11.13
N MET A 111 8.42 -0.86 12.11
CA MET A 111 9.69 -1.40 12.57
C MET A 111 9.87 -2.79 11.98
N ALA A 112 11.02 -3.05 11.36
CA ALA A 112 11.33 -4.36 10.82
C ALA A 112 11.46 -5.40 11.95
N GLU A 113 10.70 -6.49 11.89
CA GLU A 113 10.81 -7.58 12.88
C GLU A 113 12.04 -8.45 12.60
N SER A 114 12.34 -8.68 11.33
CA SER A 114 13.48 -9.48 10.86
C SER A 114 14.31 -8.70 9.83
N SER A 115 15.60 -9.05 9.72
CA SER A 115 16.46 -8.54 8.64
C SER A 115 16.14 -9.24 7.32
N GLY A 116 16.18 -8.49 6.22
CA GLY A 116 16.01 -9.02 4.88
C GLY A 116 15.36 -8.04 3.92
N ILE A 117 14.95 -8.56 2.76
CA ILE A 117 14.27 -7.78 1.74
C ILE A 117 12.77 -7.77 2.05
N TYR A 118 12.24 -6.60 2.35
CA TYR A 118 10.81 -6.34 2.42
C TYR A 118 10.32 -5.98 1.03
N ARG A 119 9.13 -6.48 0.66
CA ARG A 119 8.52 -6.23 -0.64
C ARG A 119 7.32 -5.30 -0.49
N LEU A 120 7.38 -4.12 -1.10
CA LEU A 120 6.23 -3.25 -1.27
C LEU A 120 5.57 -3.57 -2.62
N GLU A 121 4.33 -4.03 -2.59
CA GLU A 121 3.51 -4.19 -3.79
C GLU A 121 2.56 -3.00 -3.90
N VAL A 122 2.61 -2.32 -5.04
CA VAL A 122 1.70 -1.22 -5.39
C VAL A 122 0.76 -1.73 -6.48
N ARG A 123 -0.54 -1.65 -6.25
CA ARG A 123 -1.55 -2.19 -7.17
C ARG A 123 -2.66 -1.19 -7.42
N SER A 124 -3.16 -1.11 -8.65
CA SER A 124 -4.44 -0.46 -8.90
C SER A 124 -5.59 -1.43 -8.58
N PRO A 125 -6.50 -1.12 -7.65
CA PRO A 125 -7.55 -2.05 -7.23
C PRO A 125 -8.60 -2.29 -8.32
N SER A 126 -8.75 -1.38 -9.27
CA SER A 126 -9.73 -1.48 -10.36
C SER A 126 -9.07 -1.80 -11.70
N ALA A 127 -9.46 -2.92 -12.31
CA ALA A 127 -9.00 -3.33 -13.64
C ALA A 127 -9.41 -2.38 -14.78
N THR A 128 -10.41 -1.53 -14.54
CA THR A 128 -10.94 -0.58 -15.53
C THR A 128 -10.55 0.87 -15.23
N ALA A 129 -9.71 1.09 -14.23
CA ALA A 129 -9.20 2.43 -13.93
C ALA A 129 -8.39 2.98 -15.12
N ALA A 130 -8.59 4.27 -15.39
CA ALA A 130 -7.71 4.99 -16.30
C ALA A 130 -6.28 4.97 -15.76
N ALA A 131 -5.31 4.91 -16.68
CA ALA A 131 -3.91 4.98 -16.32
C ALA A 131 -3.59 6.29 -15.59
N GLY A 132 -2.63 6.21 -14.67
CA GLY A 132 -2.10 7.35 -13.94
C GLY A 132 -0.71 7.07 -13.43
N LYS A 133 -0.26 7.88 -12.48
CA LYS A 133 1.07 7.79 -11.90
C LYS A 133 1.00 7.68 -10.40
N TYR A 134 2.08 7.20 -9.81
CA TYR A 134 2.33 7.32 -8.39
C TYR A 134 3.80 7.60 -8.15
N LYS A 135 4.13 8.18 -6.99
CA LYS A 135 5.50 8.47 -6.58
C LYS A 135 5.79 7.83 -5.23
N ILE A 136 6.72 6.88 -5.18
CA ILE A 136 7.19 6.28 -3.94
C ILE A 136 8.40 7.05 -3.43
N SER A 137 8.43 7.33 -2.13
CA SER A 137 9.58 7.92 -1.43
C SER A 137 9.84 7.16 -0.13
N ILE A 138 11.08 6.73 0.09
CA ILE A 138 11.55 6.39 1.44
C ILE A 138 11.80 7.72 2.17
N VAL A 139 10.88 8.07 3.07
CA VAL A 139 10.94 9.29 3.88
C VAL A 139 11.96 9.14 4.99
N SER A 140 12.08 7.95 5.57
CA SER A 140 13.04 7.67 6.64
C SER A 140 13.41 6.20 6.63
N LEU A 141 14.72 5.92 6.69
CA LEU A 141 15.27 4.58 6.87
C LEU A 141 16.48 4.66 7.81
N ARG A 142 16.30 4.31 9.09
CA ARG A 142 17.30 4.51 10.15
C ARG A 142 16.93 3.75 11.43
N PRO A 143 17.81 3.67 12.43
CA PRO A 143 17.42 3.22 13.77
C PRO A 143 16.24 4.05 14.34
N PRO A 144 15.32 3.42 15.10
CA PRO A 144 14.13 4.07 15.63
C PRO A 144 14.45 5.02 16.79
N THR A 145 13.70 6.11 16.86
CA THR A 145 13.53 6.98 18.03
C THR A 145 12.21 6.65 18.73
N ASP A 146 11.98 7.20 19.92
CA ASP A 146 10.70 7.03 20.63
C ASP A 146 9.52 7.59 19.82
N ALA A 147 9.70 8.74 19.15
CA ALA A 147 8.68 9.32 18.28
C ALA A 147 8.32 8.40 17.09
N ASP A 148 9.27 7.59 16.59
CA ASP A 148 8.97 6.63 15.53
C ASP A 148 8.14 5.46 16.06
N ARG A 149 8.43 4.98 17.27
CA ARG A 149 7.63 3.92 17.92
C ARG A 149 6.20 4.40 18.15
N GLU A 150 6.05 5.64 18.61
CA GLU A 150 4.74 6.27 18.78
C GLU A 150 4.01 6.44 17.44
N ARG A 151 4.71 6.84 16.37
CA ARG A 151 4.13 6.89 15.02
C ARG A 151 3.65 5.52 14.56
N VAL A 152 4.48 4.48 14.68
CA VAL A 152 4.11 3.12 14.27
C VAL A 152 2.87 2.65 15.04
N ALA A 153 2.79 2.93 16.34
CA ALA A 153 1.61 2.65 17.14
C ALA A 153 0.37 3.42 16.65
N ALA A 154 0.51 4.71 16.35
CA ALA A 154 -0.59 5.55 15.87
C ALA A 154 -1.09 5.13 14.47
N GLU A 155 -0.19 4.80 13.55
CA GLU A 155 -0.54 4.27 12.23
C GLU A 155 -1.20 2.89 12.35
N SER A 156 -0.75 2.03 13.26
CA SER A 156 -1.39 0.73 13.52
C SER A 156 -2.84 0.87 13.99
N LEU A 157 -3.11 1.81 14.90
CA LEU A 157 -4.48 2.14 15.33
C LEU A 157 -5.34 2.66 14.17
N TYR A 158 -4.76 3.51 13.31
CA TYR A 158 -5.42 4.00 12.11
C TYR A 158 -5.78 2.85 11.15
N VAL A 159 -4.82 1.97 10.84
CA VAL A 159 -5.03 0.80 9.96
C VAL A 159 -6.06 -0.17 10.56
N GLU A 160 -6.03 -0.42 11.87
CA GLU A 160 -7.03 -1.24 12.54
C GLU A 160 -8.44 -0.65 12.36
N ALA A 161 -8.58 0.66 12.57
CA ALA A 161 -9.86 1.36 12.42
C ALA A 161 -10.37 1.29 10.97
N THR A 162 -9.52 1.54 9.99
CA THR A 162 -9.91 1.61 8.57
C THR A 162 -10.09 0.24 7.93
N MET A 163 -9.16 -0.69 8.15
CA MET A 163 -9.10 -1.95 7.40
C MET A 163 -9.76 -3.12 8.13
N LYS A 164 -9.88 -3.09 9.46
CA LYS A 164 -10.47 -4.19 10.23
C LYS A 164 -11.85 -3.88 10.77
N LEU A 165 -12.06 -2.66 11.27
CA LEU A 165 -13.30 -2.31 11.98
C LEU A 165 -14.37 -1.74 11.04
N GLN A 166 -14.05 -0.74 10.22
CA GLN A 166 -15.02 -0.14 9.30
C GLN A 166 -15.71 -1.14 8.34
N PRO A 167 -15.01 -2.12 7.73
CA PRO A 167 -15.66 -3.07 6.81
C PRO A 167 -16.74 -3.93 7.46
N GLN A 168 -16.73 -4.08 8.79
CA GLN A 168 -17.73 -4.89 9.51
C GLN A 168 -19.12 -4.24 9.50
N ARG A 169 -19.20 -2.90 9.35
CA ARG A 169 -20.46 -2.15 9.26
C ARG A 169 -21.45 -2.40 10.41
N THR A 170 -20.97 -2.79 11.58
CA THR A 170 -21.79 -2.95 12.79
C THR A 170 -21.67 -1.72 13.69
N ALA A 171 -22.67 -1.48 14.56
CA ALA A 171 -22.62 -0.38 15.52
C ALA A 171 -21.43 -0.51 16.49
N VAL A 172 -21.14 -1.73 16.95
CA VAL A 172 -20.01 -2.00 17.86
C VAL A 172 -18.67 -1.72 17.17
N ALA A 173 -18.47 -2.23 15.96
CA ALA A 173 -17.23 -2.00 15.22
C ALA A 173 -17.04 -0.51 14.88
N ARG A 174 -18.13 0.21 14.60
CA ARG A 174 -18.09 1.66 14.37
C ARG A 174 -17.62 2.44 15.59
N LEU A 175 -18.15 2.13 16.78
CA LEU A 175 -17.73 2.78 18.01
C LEU A 175 -16.26 2.49 18.32
N ALA A 176 -15.83 1.24 18.15
CA ALA A 176 -14.43 0.86 18.27
C ALA A 176 -13.54 1.59 17.25
N ALA A 177 -13.98 1.75 16.00
CA ALA A 177 -13.22 2.49 14.99
C ALA A 177 -13.05 3.97 15.38
N ILE A 178 -14.11 4.62 15.88
CA ILE A 178 -14.04 6.00 16.37
C ILE A 178 -13.02 6.12 17.52
N GLU A 179 -13.03 5.18 18.48
CA GLU A 179 -12.08 5.18 19.60
C GLU A 179 -10.63 5.04 19.09
N LYS A 180 -10.37 4.09 18.19
CA LYS A 180 -9.05 3.89 17.59
C LYS A 180 -8.58 5.11 16.80
N PHE A 181 -9.47 5.75 16.05
CA PHE A 181 -9.17 7.02 15.37
C PHE A 181 -8.85 8.14 16.35
N GLN A 182 -9.59 8.26 17.45
CA GLN A 182 -9.32 9.28 18.47
C GLN A 182 -7.96 9.06 19.13
N GLN A 183 -7.59 7.82 19.46
CA GLN A 183 -6.28 7.47 20.00
C GLN A 183 -5.16 7.81 19.00
N SER A 184 -5.33 7.43 17.73
CA SER A 184 -4.39 7.73 16.65
C SER A 184 -4.22 9.25 16.44
N LEU A 185 -5.32 10.01 16.50
CA LEU A 185 -5.34 11.45 16.30
C LEU A 185 -4.51 12.22 17.34
N VAL A 186 -4.40 11.72 18.58
CA VAL A 186 -3.59 12.34 19.64
C VAL A 186 -2.14 12.48 19.17
N PHE A 187 -1.57 11.41 18.60
CA PHE A 187 -0.21 11.42 18.08
C PHE A 187 -0.06 12.39 16.91
N PHE A 188 -0.93 12.31 15.90
CA PHE A 188 -0.78 13.14 14.70
C PHE A 188 -0.97 14.64 14.97
N ARG A 189 -1.75 15.00 15.99
CA ARG A 189 -1.81 16.36 16.54
C ARG A 189 -0.48 16.79 17.15
N ALA A 190 0.09 15.98 18.03
CA ALA A 190 1.37 16.27 18.68
C ALA A 190 2.54 16.32 17.68
N ALA A 191 2.51 15.46 16.65
CA ALA A 191 3.51 15.40 15.60
C ALA A 191 3.35 16.49 14.53
N GLY A 192 2.31 17.32 14.59
CA GLY A 192 2.05 18.36 13.59
C GLY A 192 1.67 17.83 12.20
N ASP A 193 1.23 16.58 12.10
CA ASP A 193 0.83 15.95 10.84
C ASP A 193 -0.60 16.34 10.46
N VAL A 194 -0.76 17.57 9.95
CA VAL A 194 -2.07 18.18 9.67
C VAL A 194 -2.85 17.37 8.62
N TYR A 195 -2.17 16.76 7.67
CA TYR A 195 -2.80 15.96 6.63
C TYR A 195 -3.51 14.74 7.22
N ARG A 196 -2.79 13.94 8.02
CA ARG A 196 -3.37 12.77 8.69
C ARG A 196 -4.44 13.17 9.69
N GLN A 197 -4.27 14.30 10.40
CA GLN A 197 -5.30 14.84 11.28
C GLN A 197 -6.61 15.12 10.54
N ALA A 198 -6.56 15.79 9.39
CA ALA A 198 -7.73 16.16 8.61
C ALA A 198 -8.52 14.91 8.16
N TRP A 199 -7.84 13.92 7.60
CA TRP A 199 -8.48 12.69 7.12
C TRP A 199 -9.03 11.81 8.24
N ILE A 200 -8.35 11.71 9.39
CA ILE A 200 -8.90 11.03 10.57
C ILE A 200 -10.16 11.73 11.05
N MET A 201 -10.13 13.05 11.19
CA MET A 201 -11.29 13.83 11.64
C MET A 201 -12.46 13.73 10.66
N HIS A 202 -12.20 13.81 9.35
CA HIS A 202 -13.21 13.61 8.31
C HIS A 202 -13.85 12.22 8.38
N THR A 203 -13.03 11.18 8.63
CA THR A 203 -13.56 9.82 8.78
C THR A 203 -14.48 9.71 10.00
N ILE A 204 -14.10 10.31 11.13
CA ILE A 204 -14.96 10.37 12.33
C ILE A 204 -16.28 11.13 12.04
N VAL A 205 -16.25 12.22 11.27
CA VAL A 205 -17.48 12.93 10.81
C VAL A 205 -18.43 11.96 10.13
N LEU A 206 -17.94 11.20 9.14
CA LEU A 206 -18.76 10.25 8.39
C LEU A 206 -19.33 9.15 9.31
N LEU A 207 -18.55 8.66 10.27
CA LEU A 207 -19.02 7.65 11.22
C LEU A 207 -20.11 8.18 12.18
N HIS A 208 -20.02 9.43 12.64
CA HIS A 208 -21.08 10.07 13.44
C HIS A 208 -22.35 10.34 12.62
N ALA A 209 -22.22 10.71 11.35
CA ALA A 209 -23.38 10.86 10.48
C ALA A 209 -24.12 9.52 10.31
N GLN A 210 -23.38 8.42 10.18
CA GLN A 210 -23.98 7.07 10.09
C GLN A 210 -24.70 6.64 11.37
N THR A 211 -24.40 7.22 12.55
CA THR A 211 -25.11 6.95 13.82
C THR A 211 -26.30 7.89 14.05
N GLY A 212 -26.57 8.82 13.13
CA GLY A 212 -27.61 9.83 13.28
C GLY A 212 -27.20 10.99 14.20
N GLU A 213 -25.96 11.06 14.65
CA GLU A 213 -25.42 12.17 15.45
C GLU A 213 -25.08 13.39 14.55
N PHE A 214 -26.05 13.83 13.74
CA PHE A 214 -25.83 14.81 12.67
C PHE A 214 -25.26 16.15 13.16
N ARG A 215 -25.74 16.67 14.30
CA ARG A 215 -25.22 17.92 14.88
C ARG A 215 -23.74 17.82 15.24
N LYS A 216 -23.36 16.72 15.90
CA LYS A 216 -21.97 16.44 16.27
C LYS A 216 -21.08 16.27 15.04
N ALA A 217 -21.58 15.56 14.02
CA ALA A 217 -20.88 15.40 12.75
C ALA A 217 -20.69 16.75 12.03
N PHE A 218 -21.71 17.61 12.02
CA PHE A 218 -21.66 18.96 11.45
C PHE A 218 -20.63 19.85 12.17
N ASP A 219 -20.65 19.89 13.49
CA ASP A 219 -19.70 20.67 14.29
C ASP A 219 -18.25 20.20 14.07
N LEU A 220 -18.05 18.88 13.95
CA LEU A 220 -16.74 18.30 13.66
C LEU A 220 -16.31 18.54 12.20
N ALA A 221 -17.24 18.56 11.25
CA ALA A 221 -16.95 18.89 9.86
C ALA A 221 -16.48 20.34 9.69
N ASN A 222 -17.09 21.28 10.42
CA ASN A 222 -16.64 22.68 10.48
C ASN A 222 -15.21 22.82 11.02
N GLN A 223 -14.82 21.99 12.00
CA GLN A 223 -13.45 21.95 12.51
C GLN A 223 -12.47 21.28 11.55
N THR A 224 -12.94 20.32 10.75
CA THR A 224 -12.11 19.58 9.78
C THR A 224 -11.79 20.41 8.54
N LEU A 225 -12.74 21.19 8.03
CA LEU A 225 -12.61 22.00 6.82
C LEU A 225 -11.34 22.89 6.77
N PRO A 226 -11.00 23.69 7.80
CA PRO A 226 -9.78 24.51 7.78
C PRO A 226 -8.49 23.68 7.73
N LEU A 227 -8.51 22.43 8.21
CA LEU A 227 -7.34 21.55 8.11
C LEU A 227 -7.08 21.14 6.66
N PHE A 228 -8.13 20.74 5.93
CA PHE A 228 -8.00 20.42 4.50
C PHE A 228 -7.53 21.63 3.67
N ARG A 229 -8.02 22.83 3.98
CA ARG A 229 -7.52 24.08 3.38
C ARG A 229 -6.05 24.32 3.68
N THR A 230 -5.63 24.09 4.93
CA THR A 230 -4.23 24.27 5.34
C THR A 230 -3.28 23.37 4.57
N VAL A 231 -3.69 22.13 4.30
CA VAL A 231 -2.89 21.17 3.50
C VAL A 231 -3.17 21.24 2.00
N SER A 232 -4.01 22.18 1.56
CA SER A 232 -4.42 22.35 0.16
C SER A 232 -4.98 21.07 -0.48
N ASP A 233 -5.69 20.25 0.30
CA ASP A 233 -6.34 19.02 -0.17
C ASP A 233 -7.75 19.36 -0.68
N ALA A 234 -7.84 19.55 -2.00
CA ALA A 234 -9.07 19.91 -2.68
C ALA A 234 -10.15 18.81 -2.59
N LEU A 235 -9.76 17.53 -2.51
CA LEU A 235 -10.71 16.42 -2.41
C LEU A 235 -11.34 16.39 -1.03
N GLY A 236 -10.50 16.46 0.02
CA GLY A 236 -10.96 16.53 1.41
C GLY A 236 -11.81 17.78 1.67
N GLU A 237 -11.43 18.93 1.11
CA GLU A 237 -12.21 20.17 1.17
C GLU A 237 -13.59 20.00 0.50
N ALA A 238 -13.64 19.52 -0.75
CA ALA A 238 -14.89 19.31 -1.47
C ALA A 238 -15.81 18.30 -0.76
N SER A 239 -15.26 17.18 -0.28
CA SER A 239 -16.01 16.16 0.48
C SER A 239 -16.61 16.76 1.76
N THR A 240 -15.84 17.56 2.50
CA THR A 240 -16.29 18.19 3.74
C THR A 240 -17.34 19.27 3.49
N LEU A 241 -17.19 20.08 2.45
CA LEU A 241 -18.18 21.10 2.06
C LEU A 241 -19.49 20.45 1.60
N ASN A 242 -19.42 19.40 0.79
CA ASN A 242 -20.59 18.64 0.36
C ASN A 242 -21.33 18.03 1.56
N PHE A 243 -20.59 17.47 2.52
CA PHE A 243 -21.16 16.97 3.77
C PHE A 243 -21.87 18.09 4.55
N LEU A 244 -21.23 19.24 4.74
CA LEU A 244 -21.82 20.38 5.45
C LEU A 244 -23.12 20.86 4.79
N GLY A 245 -23.13 21.01 3.46
CA GLY A 245 -24.33 21.40 2.71
C GLY A 245 -25.49 20.42 2.93
N GLY A 246 -25.24 19.13 2.76
CA GLY A 246 -26.26 18.10 3.00
C GLY A 246 -26.75 18.04 4.45
N MET A 247 -25.88 18.31 5.43
CA MET A 247 -26.27 18.35 6.84
C MET A 247 -27.05 19.62 7.22
N SER A 248 -26.77 20.77 6.61
CA SER A 248 -27.58 21.98 6.78
C SER A 248 -29.04 21.73 6.38
N ASP A 249 -29.27 21.04 5.26
CA ASP A 249 -30.61 20.66 4.81
C ASP A 249 -31.30 19.72 5.82
N VAL A 250 -30.57 18.73 6.35
CA VAL A 250 -31.09 17.76 7.33
C VAL A 250 -31.43 18.42 8.67
N LEU A 251 -30.59 19.34 9.13
CA LEU A 251 -30.77 20.03 10.42
C LEU A 251 -31.79 21.18 10.33
N GLY A 252 -32.22 21.55 9.12
CA GLY A 252 -33.15 22.65 8.92
C GLY A 252 -32.57 24.01 9.29
N ASP A 253 -31.25 24.16 9.21
CA ASP A 253 -30.54 25.44 9.37
C ASP A 253 -30.31 26.03 7.96
N PRO A 254 -31.25 26.83 7.41
CA PRO A 254 -30.99 27.61 6.20
C PRO A 254 -29.90 28.64 6.49
N GLN A 255 -28.98 28.82 5.55
CA GLN A 255 -27.95 29.87 5.64
C GLN A 255 -28.55 31.28 5.70
#